data_AF-A0A8T3PCH4-F1
#
_entry.id   AF-A0A8T3PCH4-F1
#
_cell.length_a   1.000
_cell.length_b   1.000
_cell.length_c   1.000
_cell.angle_alpha   90.00
_cell.angle_beta   90.00
_cell.angle_gamma   90.00
#
_symmetry.space_group_name_H-M   'P 1'
#
loop_
_entity.id
_entity.type
_entity.pdbx_description
1 polymer ?
#
loop_
_entity_poly.entity_id
_entity_poly.type
_entity_poly.pdbx_seq_one_letter_code
_entity_poly.pdbx_strand_id
1 'polypeptide(L)'
;MAAITFWDVSLVYGHPCQWQGTLFQPGPTVDDLAEALVDIPLRNATQPVDVTLDGYAGKYMEWSVPADIETEPHGEFTSFAGCDVVAGDGDRAFESWTGKAGGSNRYQQAAGQLDRLWILDVEGTRLVIDAFEMPDATAAEREELTEVVESIRFER
;
A
#
# COMPACT_ATOMS: atom_id res chain seq x y z
N MET A 1 10.76 10.08 6.06
CA MET A 1 10.71 8.69 6.61
C MET A 1 10.45 7.72 5.48
N ALA A 2 11.04 6.52 5.54
CA ALA A 2 10.74 5.43 4.62
C ALA A 2 10.78 4.07 5.35
N ALA A 3 9.98 3.10 4.91
CA ALA A 3 9.96 1.76 5.50
C ALA A 3 9.47 0.70 4.50
N ILE A 4 9.75 -0.57 4.82
CA ILE A 4 9.28 -1.73 4.06
C ILE A 4 8.36 -2.56 4.95
N THR A 5 7.21 -2.94 4.41
CA THR A 5 6.22 -3.79 5.07
C THR A 5 5.82 -4.94 4.16
N PHE A 6 5.42 -6.06 4.76
CA PHE A 6 5.03 -7.28 4.06
C PHE A 6 3.57 -7.60 4.37
N TRP A 7 2.79 -7.91 3.33
CA TRP A 7 1.35 -8.08 3.43
C TRP A 7 0.85 -9.32 2.72
N ASP A 8 -0.04 -10.03 3.39
CA ASP A 8 -0.91 -11.05 2.82
C ASP A 8 -2.29 -10.44 2.52
N VAL A 9 -2.37 -9.57 1.51
CA VAL A 9 -3.57 -8.79 1.22
C VAL A 9 -4.83 -9.67 1.03
N SER A 10 -5.83 -9.41 1.87
CA SER A 10 -7.11 -10.14 1.91
C SER A 10 -8.22 -9.40 1.16
N LEU A 11 -8.56 -8.19 1.59
CA LEU A 11 -9.59 -7.34 0.99
C LEU A 11 -9.00 -5.95 0.71
N VAL A 12 -9.48 -5.29 -0.33
CA VAL A 12 -9.07 -3.94 -0.71
C VAL A 12 -10.21 -2.97 -0.43
N TYR A 13 -9.91 -1.79 0.08
CA TYR A 13 -10.90 -0.72 0.23
C TYR A 13 -11.14 -0.06 -1.13
N GLY A 14 -12.40 -0.07 -1.59
CA GLY A 14 -12.77 0.53 -2.88
C GLY A 14 -12.65 2.06 -2.93
N HIS A 15 -12.57 2.73 -1.78
CA HIS A 15 -12.28 4.16 -1.69
C HIS A 15 -11.47 4.46 -0.41
N PRO A 16 -10.22 4.95 -0.48
CA PRO A 16 -9.37 5.06 0.71
C PRO A 16 -9.87 6.04 1.78
N CYS A 17 -10.46 7.15 1.36
CA CYS A 17 -10.96 8.20 2.26
C CYS A 17 -12.43 7.98 2.69
N GLN A 18 -13.18 7.15 1.96
CA GLN A 18 -14.60 6.83 2.21
C GLN A 18 -14.70 5.31 2.30
N TRP A 19 -13.85 4.74 3.14
CA TRP A 19 -13.53 3.33 3.13
C TRP A 19 -14.62 2.47 3.75
N GLN A 20 -15.49 3.03 4.59
CA GLN A 20 -16.52 2.27 5.30
C GLN A 20 -17.48 1.60 4.31
N GLY A 21 -17.58 0.27 4.42
CA GLY A 21 -18.48 -0.52 3.57
C GLY A 21 -18.03 -0.70 2.11
N THR A 22 -16.80 -0.29 1.77
CA THR A 22 -16.27 -0.39 0.38
C THR A 22 -15.35 -1.58 0.14
N LEU A 23 -15.14 -2.43 1.15
CA LEU A 23 -14.27 -3.59 1.02
C LEU A 23 -14.76 -4.54 -0.07
N PHE A 24 -13.83 -4.95 -0.93
CA PHE A 24 -14.07 -5.96 -1.94
C PHE A 24 -12.92 -6.97 -2.01
N GLN A 25 -13.22 -8.14 -2.55
CA GLN A 25 -12.22 -9.19 -2.73
C GLN A 25 -11.59 -9.01 -4.13
N PRO A 26 -10.29 -8.68 -4.23
CA PRO A 26 -9.65 -8.37 -5.51
C PRO A 26 -9.50 -9.58 -6.46
N GLY A 27 -9.63 -10.80 -5.97
CA GLY A 27 -9.31 -12.08 -6.61
C GLY A 27 -8.11 -12.76 -5.92
N PRO A 28 -7.81 -14.03 -6.24
CA PRO A 28 -6.75 -14.79 -5.59
C PRO A 28 -5.34 -14.58 -6.17
N THR A 29 -5.20 -14.15 -7.43
CA THR A 29 -3.89 -14.12 -8.13
C THR A 29 -3.15 -12.80 -7.95
N VAL A 30 -1.88 -12.77 -8.38
CA VAL A 30 -1.10 -11.54 -8.48
C VAL A 30 -1.77 -10.52 -9.40
N ASP A 31 -2.18 -10.96 -10.59
CA ASP A 31 -2.80 -10.10 -11.62
C ASP A 31 -4.11 -9.51 -11.10
N ASP A 32 -4.94 -10.34 -10.48
CA ASP A 32 -6.20 -9.91 -9.86
C ASP A 32 -5.99 -8.74 -8.88
N LEU A 33 -4.98 -8.84 -8.00
CA LEU A 33 -4.69 -7.74 -7.07
C LEU A 33 -4.12 -6.53 -7.79
N ALA A 34 -3.15 -6.70 -8.68
CA ALA A 34 -2.55 -5.58 -9.39
C ALA A 34 -3.59 -4.79 -10.20
N GLU A 35 -4.50 -5.48 -10.91
CA GLU A 35 -5.59 -4.88 -11.66
C GLU A 35 -6.59 -4.17 -10.76
N ALA A 36 -6.98 -4.79 -9.64
CA ALA A 36 -7.88 -4.19 -8.67
C ALA A 36 -7.35 -2.88 -8.07
N LEU A 37 -6.03 -2.69 -8.02
CA LEU A 37 -5.39 -1.51 -7.47
C LEU A 37 -5.26 -0.34 -8.48
N VAL A 38 -5.44 -0.57 -9.78
CA VAL A 38 -5.25 0.48 -10.80
C VAL A 38 -6.26 1.62 -10.66
N ASP A 39 -7.53 1.29 -10.43
CA ASP A 39 -8.63 2.23 -10.48
C ASP A 39 -9.11 2.69 -9.10
N ILE A 40 -8.33 2.45 -8.04
CA ILE A 40 -8.69 2.92 -6.70
C ILE A 40 -8.61 4.45 -6.67
N PRO A 41 -9.73 5.14 -6.34
CA PRO A 41 -9.76 6.60 -6.26
C PRO A 41 -8.68 7.12 -5.30
N LEU A 42 -8.10 8.26 -5.65
CA LEU A 42 -7.09 8.95 -4.83
C LEU A 42 -5.79 8.15 -4.61
N ARG A 43 -5.48 7.11 -5.40
CA ARG A 43 -4.20 6.37 -5.28
C ARG A 43 -3.20 6.63 -6.40
N ASN A 44 -3.57 7.41 -7.42
CA ASN A 44 -2.70 7.81 -8.54
C ASN A 44 -1.84 6.64 -9.06
N ALA A 45 -2.47 5.50 -9.35
CA ALA A 45 -1.75 4.29 -9.66
C ALA A 45 -0.97 4.38 -10.97
N THR A 46 0.26 3.87 -10.99
CA THR A 46 0.94 3.56 -12.25
C THR A 46 0.42 2.24 -12.83
N GLN A 47 0.56 2.06 -14.13
CA GLN A 47 0.22 0.79 -14.77
C GLN A 47 1.13 -0.33 -14.23
N PRO A 48 0.58 -1.47 -13.80
CA PRO A 48 1.37 -2.61 -13.37
C PRO A 48 2.29 -3.11 -14.48
N VAL A 49 3.55 -3.37 -14.13
CA VAL A 49 4.56 -3.96 -15.04
C VAL A 49 5.08 -5.27 -14.48
N ASP A 50 5.45 -6.19 -15.37
CA ASP A 50 6.03 -7.47 -14.97
C ASP A 50 7.37 -7.28 -14.27
N VAL A 51 7.57 -8.00 -13.16
CA VAL A 51 8.83 -8.02 -12.41
C VAL A 51 9.15 -9.46 -11.99
N THR A 52 10.45 -9.72 -11.79
CA THR A 52 10.92 -10.94 -11.14
C THR A 52 11.75 -10.55 -9.93
N LEU A 53 11.40 -11.07 -8.75
CA LEU A 53 12.19 -10.90 -7.53
C LEU A 53 12.59 -12.27 -6.98
N ASP A 54 13.89 -12.47 -6.80
CA ASP A 54 14.45 -13.75 -6.33
C ASP A 54 13.97 -15.00 -7.11
N GLY A 55 13.67 -14.82 -8.39
CA GLY A 55 13.17 -15.88 -9.27
C GLY A 55 11.64 -16.07 -9.24
N TYR A 56 10.92 -15.34 -8.40
CA TYR A 56 9.45 -15.34 -8.37
C TYR A 56 8.90 -14.22 -9.25
N ALA A 57 7.92 -14.58 -10.09
CA ALA A 57 7.24 -13.64 -10.96
C ALA A 57 6.23 -12.80 -10.17
N GLY A 58 6.01 -11.58 -10.63
CA GLY A 58 5.02 -10.70 -10.04
C GLY A 58 4.75 -9.43 -10.84
N LYS A 59 4.12 -8.46 -10.18
CA LYS A 59 3.86 -7.12 -10.70
C LYS A 59 4.51 -6.07 -9.83
N TYR A 60 5.07 -5.05 -10.47
CA TYR A 60 5.44 -3.79 -9.83
C TYR A 60 4.43 -2.71 -10.20
N MET A 61 4.03 -1.90 -9.22
CA MET A 61 3.28 -0.68 -9.46
C MET A 61 3.55 0.33 -8.34
N GLU A 62 3.23 1.59 -8.60
CA GLU A 62 3.33 2.67 -7.63
C GLU A 62 1.95 3.21 -7.32
N TRP A 63 1.75 3.56 -6.06
CA TRP A 63 0.61 4.28 -5.54
C TRP A 63 1.08 5.54 -4.84
N SER A 64 0.30 6.61 -4.89
CA SER A 64 0.55 7.79 -4.06
C SER A 64 -0.73 8.34 -3.46
N VAL A 65 -0.61 8.92 -2.27
CA VAL A 65 -1.64 9.78 -1.69
C VAL A 65 -1.56 11.15 -2.39
N PRO A 66 -2.67 11.80 -2.77
CA PRO A 66 -2.64 13.13 -3.37
C PRO A 66 -1.89 14.10 -2.45
N ALA A 67 -0.98 14.89 -2.99
CA ALA A 67 -0.17 15.81 -2.19
C ALA A 67 -0.97 17.01 -1.64
N ASP A 68 -2.13 17.28 -2.24
CA ASP A 68 -3.05 18.36 -1.91
C ASP A 68 -4.26 17.89 -1.09
N ILE A 69 -4.30 16.62 -0.67
CA ILE A 69 -5.35 16.16 0.24
C ILE A 69 -5.21 16.87 1.59
N GLU A 70 -6.34 17.35 2.11
CA GLU A 70 -6.36 18.08 3.38
C GLU A 70 -6.02 17.14 4.55
N THR A 71 -5.11 17.58 5.40
CA THR A 71 -4.70 16.84 6.61
C THR A 71 -4.66 17.77 7.81
N GLU A 72 -4.94 17.20 8.97
CA GLU A 72 -4.92 17.88 10.27
C GLU A 72 -4.04 17.09 11.25
N PRO A 73 -3.23 17.75 12.10
CA PRO A 73 -2.52 17.06 13.16
C PRO A 73 -3.50 16.43 14.16
N HIS A 74 -3.30 15.15 14.51
CA HIS A 74 -4.03 14.49 15.58
C HIS A 74 -3.10 13.63 16.45
N GLY A 75 -2.71 14.17 17.60
CA GLY A 75 -1.69 13.53 18.45
C GLY A 75 -0.36 13.41 17.73
N GLU A 76 0.20 12.20 17.70
CA GLU A 76 1.44 11.88 16.95
C GLU A 76 1.17 11.50 15.49
N PHE A 77 -0.10 11.42 15.07
CA PHE A 77 -0.51 10.97 13.76
C PHE A 77 -1.11 12.10 12.91
N THR A 78 -1.20 11.85 11.61
CA THR A 78 -1.89 12.70 10.65
C THR A 78 -3.31 12.19 10.47
N SER A 79 -4.30 13.06 10.67
CA SER A 79 -5.71 12.79 10.35
C SER A 79 -6.03 13.36 8.98
N PHE A 80 -6.70 12.58 8.12
CA PHE A 80 -7.09 13.03 6.78
C PHE A 80 -8.46 13.71 6.84
N ALA A 81 -8.47 15.03 6.68
CA ALA A 81 -9.69 15.82 6.80
C ALA A 81 -10.75 15.36 5.79
N GLY A 82 -12.00 15.25 6.25
CA GLY A 82 -13.10 14.77 5.43
C GLY A 82 -13.14 13.25 5.18
N CYS A 83 -12.12 12.48 5.58
CA CYS A 83 -12.15 11.03 5.48
C CYS A 83 -12.94 10.36 6.60
N ASP A 84 -13.36 9.12 6.38
CA ASP A 84 -14.11 8.33 7.35
C ASP A 84 -13.37 8.18 8.68
N VAL A 85 -14.14 8.28 9.76
CA VAL A 85 -13.64 8.22 11.13
C VAL A 85 -13.33 6.78 11.53
N VAL A 86 -12.16 6.57 12.11
CA VAL A 86 -11.75 5.34 12.78
C VAL A 86 -12.54 5.20 14.09
N ALA A 87 -13.24 4.07 14.24
CA ALA A 87 -14.05 3.84 15.42
C ALA A 87 -13.17 3.76 16.68
N GLY A 88 -13.44 4.62 17.66
CA GLY A 88 -12.78 4.61 18.98
C GLY A 88 -11.88 5.80 19.25
N ASP A 89 -11.23 6.34 18.23
CA ASP A 89 -10.14 7.33 18.42
C ASP A 89 -10.46 8.71 17.86
N GLY A 90 -11.51 8.84 17.02
CA GLY A 90 -11.89 10.11 16.38
C GLY A 90 -10.99 10.51 15.21
N ASP A 91 -9.89 9.78 15.01
CA ASP A 91 -8.99 9.87 13.88
C ASP A 91 -9.69 9.60 12.55
N ARG A 92 -9.18 10.19 11.47
CA ARG A 92 -9.66 9.93 10.10
C ARG A 92 -8.56 9.28 9.30
N ALA A 93 -8.80 8.05 8.86
CA ALA A 93 -7.80 7.25 8.17
C ALA A 93 -8.01 7.29 6.66
N PHE A 94 -6.89 7.11 5.95
CA PHE A 94 -6.86 6.87 4.51
C PHE A 94 -6.43 5.42 4.29
N GLU A 95 -7.39 4.54 4.04
CA GLU A 95 -7.24 3.08 4.11
C GLU A 95 -6.95 2.43 2.76
N SER A 96 -6.13 1.38 2.72
CA SER A 96 -5.72 0.71 1.48
C SER A 96 -6.25 -0.72 1.39
N TRP A 97 -5.91 -1.56 2.37
CA TRP A 97 -6.34 -2.97 2.39
C TRP A 97 -6.27 -3.57 3.79
N THR A 98 -6.82 -4.78 3.93
CA THR A 98 -6.70 -5.60 5.15
C THR A 98 -5.72 -6.75 4.94
N GLY A 99 -5.01 -7.15 6.00
CA GLY A 99 -4.32 -8.45 6.04
C GLY A 99 -5.30 -9.63 6.14
N LYS A 100 -4.84 -10.87 5.91
CA LYS A 100 -5.68 -12.07 6.16
C LYS A 100 -5.81 -12.34 7.67
N ALA A 101 -6.74 -13.22 8.00
CA ALA A 101 -6.91 -13.81 9.34
C ALA A 101 -7.03 -12.81 10.51
N GLY A 102 -7.58 -11.62 10.27
CA GLY A 102 -7.72 -10.58 11.30
C GLY A 102 -6.44 -9.75 11.51
N GLY A 103 -5.51 -9.77 10.55
CA GLY A 103 -4.42 -8.80 10.47
C GLY A 103 -4.94 -7.36 10.43
N SER A 104 -4.06 -6.41 10.78
CA SER A 104 -4.40 -4.99 10.78
C SER A 104 -4.71 -4.47 9.37
N ASN A 105 -5.27 -3.27 9.31
CA ASN A 105 -5.42 -2.55 8.05
C ASN A 105 -4.11 -1.84 7.69
N ARG A 106 -3.82 -1.73 6.39
CA ARG A 106 -2.82 -0.81 5.88
C ARG A 106 -3.49 0.54 5.62
N TYR A 107 -3.14 1.54 6.41
CA TYR A 107 -3.54 2.93 6.23
C TYR A 107 -2.35 3.81 5.90
N GLN A 108 -2.59 4.93 5.22
CA GLN A 108 -1.58 5.89 4.81
C GLN A 108 -1.35 6.95 5.89
N GLN A 109 -0.16 7.53 5.92
CA GLN A 109 0.31 8.33 7.06
C GLN A 109 0.51 9.81 6.73
N ALA A 110 0.57 10.17 5.43
CA ALA A 110 0.71 11.57 5.02
C ALA A 110 0.16 11.82 3.61
N ALA A 111 -0.22 13.08 3.36
CA ALA A 111 -0.39 13.60 2.01
C ALA A 111 0.91 13.45 1.22
N GLY A 112 0.83 13.06 -0.05
CA GLY A 112 2.01 12.88 -0.91
C GLY A 112 2.88 11.65 -0.60
N GLN A 113 2.48 10.79 0.35
CA GLN A 113 3.17 9.51 0.57
C GLN A 113 3.16 8.69 -0.72
N LEU A 114 4.31 8.09 -1.06
CA LEU A 114 4.48 7.19 -2.19
C LEU A 114 4.68 5.77 -1.68
N ASP A 115 3.99 4.81 -2.28
CA ASP A 115 4.06 3.39 -1.99
C ASP A 115 4.51 2.66 -3.26
N ARG A 116 5.62 1.94 -3.18
CA ARG A 116 6.12 1.09 -4.27
C ARG A 116 5.82 -0.36 -3.91
N LEU A 117 5.04 -1.00 -4.78
CA LEU A 117 4.44 -2.29 -4.49
C LEU A 117 5.05 -3.35 -5.40
N TRP A 118 5.57 -4.42 -4.80
CA TRP A 118 5.88 -5.67 -5.49
C TRP A 118 4.87 -6.72 -5.05
N ILE A 119 4.04 -7.16 -5.98
CA ILE A 119 3.01 -8.17 -5.78
C ILE A 119 3.52 -9.46 -6.42
N LEU A 120 3.96 -10.41 -5.60
CA LEU A 120 4.69 -11.60 -6.03
C LEU A 120 3.86 -12.87 -5.82
N ASP A 121 4.04 -13.85 -6.70
CA ASP A 121 3.62 -15.23 -6.47
C ASP A 121 4.80 -16.03 -5.93
N VAL A 122 4.81 -16.25 -4.61
CA VAL A 122 5.82 -17.04 -3.92
C VAL A 122 5.22 -18.43 -3.63
N GLU A 123 5.55 -19.39 -4.50
CA GLU A 123 5.11 -20.79 -4.40
C GLU A 123 3.59 -20.98 -4.26
N GLY A 124 2.81 -20.20 -5.01
CA GLY A 124 1.34 -20.21 -4.97
C GLY A 124 0.75 -19.29 -3.90
N THR A 125 1.59 -18.56 -3.17
CA THR A 125 1.17 -17.57 -2.17
C THR A 125 1.43 -16.16 -2.68
N ARG A 126 0.35 -15.38 -2.82
CA ARG A 126 0.47 -13.94 -3.12
C ARG A 126 1.04 -13.18 -1.92
N LEU A 127 2.20 -12.57 -2.10
CA LEU A 127 2.87 -11.69 -1.15
C LEU A 127 2.92 -10.27 -1.74
N VAL A 128 2.61 -9.27 -0.93
CA VAL A 128 2.86 -7.86 -1.28
C VAL A 128 4.00 -7.33 -0.42
N ILE A 129 5.01 -6.79 -1.07
CA ILE A 129 6.06 -5.98 -0.46
C ILE A 129 5.69 -4.53 -0.74
N ASP A 130 5.44 -3.77 0.32
CA ASP A 130 5.08 -2.36 0.27
C ASP A 130 6.23 -1.53 0.86
N ALA A 131 7.00 -0.92 -0.02
CA ALA A 131 8.07 0.00 0.32
C ALA A 131 7.53 1.43 0.18
N PHE A 132 7.22 2.06 1.30
CA PHE A 132 6.65 3.40 1.31
C PHE A 132 7.65 4.45 1.77
N GLU A 133 7.43 5.67 1.29
CA GLU A 133 8.22 6.84 1.62
C GLU A 133 7.33 8.07 1.77
N MET A 134 7.69 8.90 2.75
CA MET A 134 7.07 10.20 2.99
C MET A 134 7.58 11.23 1.97
N PRO A 135 6.84 12.33 1.73
CA PRO A 135 7.22 13.35 0.75
C PRO A 135 8.62 13.96 0.96
N ASP A 136 9.10 13.94 2.20
CA ASP A 136 10.40 14.49 2.60
C ASP A 136 11.58 13.52 2.38
N ALA A 137 11.31 12.28 1.96
CA ALA A 137 12.35 11.30 1.69
C ALA A 137 13.30 11.77 0.57
N THR A 138 14.59 11.60 0.81
CA THR A 138 15.68 11.93 -0.11
C THR A 138 15.82 10.88 -1.19
N ALA A 139 16.41 11.23 -2.34
CA ALA A 139 16.68 10.26 -3.41
C ALA A 139 17.53 9.07 -2.94
N ALA A 140 18.50 9.31 -2.04
CA ALA A 140 19.34 8.26 -1.47
C ALA A 140 18.53 7.26 -0.63
N GLU A 141 17.60 7.73 0.21
CA GLU A 141 16.70 6.85 0.97
C GLU A 141 15.82 6.00 0.04
N ARG A 142 15.34 6.58 -1.09
CA ARG A 142 14.54 5.81 -2.06
C ARG A 142 15.35 4.70 -2.70
N GLU A 143 16.58 5.01 -3.10
CA GLU A 143 17.50 4.07 -3.74
C GLU A 143 17.85 2.96 -2.77
N GLU A 144 18.22 3.29 -1.54
CA GLU A 144 18.48 2.32 -0.46
C GLU A 144 17.27 1.39 -0.23
N LEU A 145 16.05 1.91 -0.15
CA LEU A 145 14.84 1.06 -0.03
C LEU A 145 14.69 0.10 -1.20
N THR A 146 15.02 0.54 -2.41
CA THR A 146 14.93 -0.29 -3.62
C THR A 146 15.96 -1.41 -3.56
N GLU A 147 17.21 -1.09 -3.22
CA GLU A 147 18.29 -2.06 -3.04
C GLU A 147 17.92 -3.11 -1.98
N VAL A 148 17.31 -2.68 -0.86
CA VAL A 148 16.84 -3.61 0.17
C VAL A 148 15.80 -4.57 -0.41
N VAL A 149 14.79 -4.07 -1.12
CA VAL A 149 13.77 -4.94 -1.73
C VAL A 149 14.39 -5.90 -2.75
N GLU A 150 15.27 -5.41 -3.63
CA GLU A 150 15.93 -6.22 -4.65
C GLU A 150 16.90 -7.28 -4.07
N SER A 151 17.37 -7.06 -2.83
CA SER A 151 18.24 -8.00 -2.11
C SER A 151 17.48 -9.14 -1.40
N ILE A 152 16.15 -9.05 -1.31
CA ILE A 152 15.32 -10.05 -0.61
C ILE A 152 15.54 -11.44 -1.20
N ARG A 153 15.65 -12.43 -0.31
CA ARG A 153 15.73 -13.85 -0.62
C ARG A 153 14.62 -14.60 0.10
N PHE A 154 13.97 -15.53 -0.59
CA PHE A 154 12.99 -16.43 0.00
C PHE A 154 13.65 -17.78 0.25
N GLU A 155 13.66 -18.21 1.52
CA GLU A 155 14.16 -19.53 1.90
C GLU A 155 13.20 -20.63 1.42
N ARG A 156 13.77 -21.78 1.06
CA ARG A 156 13.07 -22.97 0.57
C ARG A 156 13.18 -24.12 1.57
#